data_AF-A0A094YJJ0-F1
#
_entry.id   AF-A0A094YJJ0-F1
#
_cell.length_a   1.000
_cell.length_b   1.000
_cell.length_c   1.000
_cell.angle_alpha   90.00
_cell.angle_beta   90.00
_cell.angle_gamma   90.00
#
_symmetry.space_group_name_H-M   'P 1'
#
loop_
_entity.id
_entity.type
_entity.pdbx_description
1 polymer ?
#
loop_
_entity_poly.entity_id
_entity_poly.type
_entity_poly.pdbx_seq_one_letter_code
_entity_poly.pdbx_strand_id
1 'polypeptide(L)' 'MLPLDIQLARELGRMTQAVRQAGRMPEMADLSIAATAIVRGYVMLTRNLRYFQGTGVTALDPFESLPTQG' A
#
# COMPACT_ATOMS: atom_id res chain seq x y z
N MET A 1 -1.64 11.89 10.73
CA MET A 1 -1.62 10.45 11.05
C MET A 1 -3.03 9.90 10.88
N LEU A 2 -3.18 8.74 10.20
CA LEU A 2 -4.48 8.11 9.97
C LEU A 2 -4.69 6.98 10.99
N PRO A 3 -5.93 6.75 11.48
CA PRO A 3 -6.20 5.71 12.46
C PRO A 3 -6.09 4.31 11.84
N LEU A 4 -5.56 3.37 12.64
CA LEU A 4 -5.58 1.94 12.35
C LEU A 4 -6.88 1.33 12.88
N ASP A 5 -7.90 1.25 12.01
CA ASP A 5 -9.18 0.60 12.33
C ASP A 5 -9.18 -0.90 11.99
N ILE A 6 -10.27 -1.58 12.35
CA ILE A 6 -10.42 -3.03 12.17
C ILE A 6 -10.39 -3.42 10.69
N GLN A 7 -10.92 -2.57 9.80
CA GLN A 7 -10.91 -2.85 8.37
C GLN A 7 -9.48 -2.82 7.83
N LEU A 8 -8.70 -1.80 8.23
CA LEU A 8 -7.28 -1.71 7.90
C LEU A 8 -6.47 -2.86 8.50
N ALA A 9 -6.71 -3.24 9.75
CA ALA A 9 -6.02 -4.36 10.38
C ALA A 9 -6.27 -5.70 9.64
N ARG A 10 -7.51 -5.95 9.18
CA ARG A 10 -7.84 -7.13 8.38
C ARG A 10 -7.11 -7.14 7.05
N GLU A 11 -7.10 -6.01 6.35
CA GLU A 11 -6.43 -5.89 5.06
C GLU A 11 -4.91 -6.07 5.20
N LEU A 12 -4.31 -5.45 6.23
CA LEU A 12 -2.90 -5.64 6.56
C LEU A 12 -2.55 -7.11 6.81
N GLY A 13 -3.40 -7.84 7.54
CA GLY A 13 -3.24 -9.28 7.76
C GLY A 13 -3.28 -10.09 6.45
N ARG A 14 -4.25 -9.80 5.58
CA ARG A 14 -4.38 -10.43 4.26
C ARG A 14 -3.15 -10.20 3.39
N MET A 15 -2.68 -8.95 3.31
CA MET A 15 -1.48 -8.60 2.53
C MET A 15 -0.23 -9.26 3.11
N THR A 16 -0.07 -9.26 4.44
CA THR A 16 1.05 -9.92 5.12
C THR A 16 1.11 -11.40 4.76
N GLN A 17 -0.04 -12.10 4.78
CA GLN A 17 -0.11 -13.50 4.38
C GLN A 17 0.28 -13.69 2.91
N ALA A 18 -0.24 -12.87 1.99
CA ALA A 18 0.06 -12.98 0.57
C ALA A 18 1.55 -12.78 0.27
N VAL A 19 2.17 -11.77 0.88
CA VAL A 19 3.60 -11.49 0.67
C VAL A 19 4.49 -12.60 1.25
N ARG A 20 4.13 -13.15 2.42
CA ARG A 20 4.82 -14.31 3.00
C ARG A 20 4.73 -15.55 2.10
N GLN A 21 3.55 -15.83 1.54
CA GLN A 21 3.37 -16.94 0.59
C GLN A 21 4.19 -16.75 -0.70
N ALA A 22 4.42 -15.50 -1.11
CA ALA A 22 5.28 -15.16 -2.24
C ALA A 22 6.80 -15.20 -1.91
N GLY A 23 7.19 -15.68 -0.72
CA GLY A 23 8.60 -15.81 -0.31
C GLY A 23 9.29 -14.48 0.01
N ARG A 24 8.52 -13.40 0.23
CA ARG A 24 9.04 -12.07 0.54
C ARG A 24 8.85 -11.75 2.04
N MET A 25 9.78 -10.98 2.61
CA MET A 25 9.67 -10.44 3.97
C MET A 25 9.46 -8.93 3.88
N PRO A 26 8.22 -8.44 3.93
CA PRO A 26 7.93 -7.02 3.85
C PRO A 26 8.18 -6.34 5.19
N GLU A 27 8.54 -5.05 5.15
CA GLU A 27 8.50 -4.23 6.35
C GLU A 27 7.05 -3.91 6.70
N MET A 28 6.67 -4.09 7.96
CA MET A 28 5.30 -3.86 8.43
C MET A 28 4.83 -2.43 8.19
N ALA A 29 5.75 -1.46 8.24
CA ALA A 29 5.46 -0.05 8.01
C ALA A 29 4.91 0.18 6.60
N ASP A 30 5.59 -0.33 5.56
CA ASP A 30 5.16 -0.08 4.19
C ASP A 30 3.87 -0.81 3.84
N LEU A 31 3.69 -2.04 4.35
CA LEU A 31 2.44 -2.77 4.20
C LEU A 31 1.27 -2.03 4.85
N SER A 32 1.50 -1.37 6.00
CA SER A 32 0.45 -0.58 6.65
C SER A 32 0.03 0.63 5.82
N ILE A 33 0.98 1.28 5.14
CA ILE A 33 0.68 2.41 4.26
C ILE A 33 -0.06 1.91 3.01
N ALA A 34 0.39 0.80 2.43
CA ALA A 34 -0.25 0.15 1.29
C ALA A 34 -1.70 -0.26 1.59
N ALA A 35 -1.93 -0.94 2.72
CA ALA A 35 -3.27 -1.33 3.17
C ALA A 35 -4.15 -0.10 3.42
N THR A 36 -3.58 0.99 3.94
CA THR A 36 -4.31 2.25 4.15
C THR A 36 -4.79 2.83 2.82
N ALA A 37 -3.92 2.85 1.81
CA ALA A 37 -4.28 3.33 0.48
C ALA A 37 -5.40 2.50 -0.16
N ILE A 38 -5.33 1.17 -0.05
CA ILE A 38 -6.38 0.27 -0.56
C ILE A 38 -7.71 0.51 0.16
N VAL A 39 -7.70 0.48 1.50
CA VAL A 39 -8.93 0.58 2.31
C VAL A 39 -9.63 1.93 2.11
N ARG A 40 -8.87 3.00 1.88
CA ARG A 40 -9.39 4.36 1.74
C ARG A 40 -9.53 4.83 0.29
N GLY A 41 -9.15 4.02 -0.70
CA GLY A 41 -9.18 4.39 -2.11
C GLY A 41 -8.19 5.51 -2.47
N TYR A 42 -7.06 5.61 -1.77
CA TYR A 42 -6.04 6.61 -2.04
C TYR A 42 -5.03 6.12 -3.08
N VAL A 43 -4.38 7.08 -3.73
CA VAL A 43 -3.19 6.85 -4.57
C VAL A 43 -1.94 7.08 -3.72
N MET A 44 -1.03 6.10 -3.69
CA MET A 44 0.25 6.19 -3.00
C MET A 44 1.23 7.03 -3.84
N LEU A 45 1.68 8.17 -3.32
CA LEU A 45 2.74 8.95 -3.95
C LEU A 45 4.10 8.51 -3.39
N THR A 46 4.97 7.97 -4.23
CA THR A 46 6.28 7.45 -3.81
C THR A 46 7.25 7.35 -4.99
N ARG A 47 8.54 7.54 -4.71
CA ARG A 47 9.61 7.28 -5.68
C ARG A 47 10.03 5.82 -5.76
N ASN A 48 9.62 4.99 -4.80
CA ASN A 48 10.00 3.57 -4.74
C ASN A 48 8.89 2.68 -5.30
N LEU A 49 8.48 2.92 -6.55
CA LEU A 49 7.36 2.22 -7.19
C LEU A 49 7.51 0.69 -7.17
N ARG A 50 8.74 0.20 -7.38
CA ARG A 50 9.07 -1.23 -7.32
C ARG A 50 8.67 -1.91 -6.01
N TYR A 51 8.63 -1.16 -4.91
CA TYR A 51 8.25 -1.70 -3.60
C TYR A 51 6.78 -2.13 -3.57
N PHE A 52 5.92 -1.36 -4.22
CA PHE A 52 4.47 -1.57 -4.23
C PHE A 52 4.02 -2.49 -5.38
N GLN A 53 4.93 -2.92 -6.26
CA GLN A 53 4.61 -3.86 -7.33
C GLN A 53 4.09 -5.19 -6.78
N GLY A 54 2.91 -5.59 -7.25
CA GLY A 54 2.24 -6.83 -6.83
C GLY A 54 1.46 -6.73 -5.52
N THR A 55 1.42 -5.56 -4.88
CA THR A 55 0.62 -5.33 -3.65
C THR A 55 -0.85 -5.03 -3.93
N GLY A 56 -1.19 -4.61 -5.15
CA GLY A 56 -2.52 -4.16 -5.55
C GLY A 56 -2.81 -2.68 -5.28
N VAL A 57 -1.87 -1.95 -4.65
CA VAL A 57 -1.97 -0.50 -4.45
C VAL A 57 -1.74 0.24 -5.77
N THR A 58 -2.52 1.29 -6.01
CA THR A 58 -2.21 2.27 -7.06
C THR A 58 -1.15 3.23 -6.54
N ALA A 59 0.04 3.24 -7.17
CA ALA A 59 1.15 4.10 -6.78
C ALA A 59 1.68 4.91 -7.96
N LEU A 60 2.05 6.17 -7.73
CA LEU A 60 2.60 7.11 -8.71
C LEU A 60 3.87 7.77 -8.17
N ASP A 61 4.84 8.04 -9.07
CA ASP A 61 5.95 8.92 -8.73
C ASP A 61 5.48 10.38 -8.86
N PRO A 62 5.44 11.15 -7.74
CA PRO A 62 4.93 12.52 -7.75
C PRO A 62 5.77 13.49 -8.59
N PHE A 63 7.00 13.13 -8.97
CA PHE A 63 7.85 13.94 -9.84
C PHE A 63 7.64 13.63 -11.33
N GLU A 64 6.99 12.50 -11.66
CA GLU A 64 6.63 12.16 -13.03
C GLU A 64 5.17 12.52 -13.33
N SER A 65 4.26 12.25 -12.39
CA SER A 65 2.84 12.55 -12.55
C SER A 65 2.13 12.73 -11.21
N LEU A 66 1.13 13.61 -11.19
CA LEU A 66 0.20 13.74 -10.07
C LEU A 66 -1.16 13.17 -10.47
N PRO A 67 -1.93 12.61 -9.52
CA PRO A 67 -3.30 12.20 -9.79
C PRO A 67 -4.09 13.43 -10.26
N THR A 68 -4.74 13.33 -11.41
CA THR A 68 -5.73 14.30 -11.83
C THR A 68 -6.89 14.24 -10.83
N GLN A 69 -7.25 15.39 -10.26
CA GLN A 69 -8.46 15.51 -9.43
C GLN A 69 -9.64 15.14 -10.34
N GLY A 70 -10.35 14.06 -10.02
CA GLY A 70 -11.58 13.66 -10.69
C GLY A 70 -12.76 14.52 -10.26
#